data_AF-A0A952P7C9-F1
#
_entry.id   AF-A0A952P7C9-F1
#
_cell.length_a   1.000
_cell.length_b   1.000
_cell.length_c   1.000
_cell.angle_alpha   90.00
_cell.angle_beta   90.00
_cell.angle_gamma   90.00
#
_symmetry.space_group_name_H-M   'P 1'
#
loop_
_entity.id
_entity.type
_entity.pdbx_description
1 polymer ?
#
loop_
_entity_poly.entity_id
_entity_poly.type
_entity_poly.pdbx_seq_one_letter_code
_entity_poly.pdbx_strand_id
1 'polypeptide(L)'
;MSFWVLVQVLVNITLFAAFGVLWVRLHRPAKDDPRLSKGLQLLQSKIAVLEDLSDRTEHQVSQLTALLETKCREIQEKIVAADRQISLIDQSAQKSLEVAKIFQDRIPHTEIVERQNTIKYVKAARLAHRGASIDDIVKEVELSRAEIEFIAKVNRERLQFSEEDLPEWAREEAAQGPTSVARASELKFSLPRENFEAAFTTPAIPAQPATAAPSVQTAPVQAAPVAPAQAAKPVTPSGQGFMEFDLSGGTQTAAPKAQPQTVRAQTTSGKSVEIRPVAFPKIESPR
;
A
#
# COMPACT_ATOMS: atom_id res chain seq x y z
N MET A 1 57.43 -35.88 90.67
CA MET A 1 56.02 -35.72 90.23
C MET A 1 55.76 -34.36 89.57
N SER A 2 56.10 -33.22 90.19
CA SER A 2 55.84 -31.88 89.59
C SER A 2 56.53 -31.61 88.24
N PHE A 3 57.80 -32.03 88.06
CA PHE A 3 58.53 -31.84 86.79
C PHE A 3 57.88 -32.56 85.60
N TRP A 4 57.34 -33.77 85.81
CA TRP A 4 56.72 -34.55 84.76
C TRP A 4 55.40 -33.92 84.28
N VAL A 5 54.63 -33.34 85.21
CA VAL A 5 53.42 -32.57 84.90
C VAL A 5 53.75 -31.31 84.10
N LEU A 6 54.83 -30.60 84.44
CA LEU A 6 55.27 -29.41 83.70
C LEU A 6 55.61 -29.73 82.24
N VAL A 7 56.35 -30.82 82.00
CA VAL A 7 56.70 -31.28 80.65
C VAL A 7 55.44 -31.67 79.87
N GLN A 8 54.49 -32.37 80.50
CA GLN A 8 53.23 -32.75 79.86
C GLN A 8 52.38 -31.53 79.47
N VAL A 9 52.33 -30.49 80.31
CA VAL A 9 51.63 -29.23 79.98
C VAL A 9 52.30 -28.52 78.80
N LEU A 10 53.63 -28.46 78.78
CA LEU A 10 54.37 -27.82 77.68
C LEU A 10 54.19 -28.56 76.33
N VAL A 11 54.17 -29.89 76.36
CA VAL A 11 53.86 -30.73 75.19
C VAL A 11 52.42 -30.51 74.72
N ASN A 12 51.45 -30.44 75.63
CA ASN A 12 50.06 -30.18 75.26
C ASN A 12 49.86 -28.78 74.62
N ILE A 13 50.53 -27.75 75.14
CA ILE A 13 50.47 -26.39 74.57
C ILE A 13 51.06 -26.37 73.17
N THR A 14 52.20 -27.03 72.96
CA THR A 14 52.83 -27.10 71.64
C THR A 14 52.00 -27.90 70.64
N LEU A 15 51.36 -28.99 71.08
CA LEU A 15 50.41 -29.74 70.25
C LEU A 15 49.19 -28.90 69.88
N PHE A 16 48.61 -28.16 70.83
CA PHE A 16 47.48 -27.28 70.57
C PHE A 16 47.84 -26.16 69.60
N ALA A 17 49.02 -25.56 69.74
CA ALA A 17 49.51 -24.54 68.82
C ALA A 17 49.74 -25.11 67.41
N ALA A 18 50.35 -26.28 67.30
CA ALA A 18 50.55 -26.96 66.02
C ALA A 18 49.21 -27.31 65.35
N PHE A 19 48.24 -27.80 66.14
CA PHE A 19 46.90 -28.12 65.65
C PHE A 19 46.15 -26.85 65.22
N GLY A 20 46.28 -25.75 65.97
CA GLY A 20 45.71 -24.46 65.59
C GLY A 20 46.28 -23.92 64.28
N VAL A 21 47.60 -24.01 64.08
CA VAL A 21 48.25 -23.60 62.82
C VAL A 21 47.80 -24.49 61.67
N LEU A 22 47.70 -25.80 61.88
CA LEU A 22 47.24 -26.75 60.86
C LEU A 22 45.76 -26.51 60.51
N TRP A 23 44.93 -26.23 61.51
CA TRP A 23 43.52 -25.89 61.33
C TRP A 23 43.34 -24.61 60.52
N VAL A 24 44.04 -23.54 60.88
CA VAL A 24 44.02 -22.27 60.13
C VAL A 24 44.55 -22.45 58.71
N ARG A 25 45.56 -23.30 58.52
CA ARG A 25 46.12 -23.58 57.19
C ARG A 25 45.17 -24.42 56.32
N LEU A 26 44.43 -25.34 56.92
CA LEU A 26 43.48 -26.22 56.22
C LEU A 26 42.16 -25.51 55.92
N HIS A 27 41.68 -24.65 56.83
CA HIS A 27 40.51 -23.81 56.63
C HIS A 27 40.77 -22.54 55.83
N ARG A 28 42.03 -22.29 55.41
CA ARG A 28 42.31 -21.19 54.51
C ARG A 28 41.66 -21.54 53.16
N PRO A 29 40.58 -20.85 52.74
CA PRO A 29 39.93 -21.16 51.47
C PRO A 29 41.00 -21.11 50.39
N ALA A 30 41.03 -22.16 49.55
CA ALA A 30 41.92 -22.21 48.41
C ALA A 30 41.77 -20.86 47.69
N LYS A 31 42.87 -20.13 47.52
CA LYS A 31 42.84 -18.84 46.85
C LYS A 31 42.34 -19.13 45.43
N ASP A 32 41.06 -18.86 45.18
CA ASP A 32 40.45 -19.07 43.88
C ASP A 32 41.32 -18.38 42.84
N ASP A 33 41.77 -19.16 41.85
CA ASP A 33 42.69 -18.64 40.86
C ASP A 33 42.09 -17.39 40.22
N PRO A 34 42.80 -16.25 40.22
CA PRO A 34 42.25 -14.98 39.73
C PRO A 34 41.84 -15.05 38.26
N ARG A 35 42.29 -16.07 37.52
CA ARG A 35 41.86 -16.39 36.15
C ARG A 35 40.47 -17.03 36.09
N LEU A 36 40.14 -17.91 37.03
CA LEU A 36 38.87 -18.62 37.08
C LEU A 36 37.76 -17.68 37.56
N SER A 37 38.05 -16.84 38.54
CA SER A 37 37.13 -15.77 38.99
C SER A 37 36.82 -14.76 37.88
N LYS A 38 37.83 -14.31 37.11
CA LYS A 38 37.62 -13.43 35.94
C LYS A 38 36.86 -14.13 34.81
N GLY A 39 37.11 -15.42 34.58
CA GLY A 39 36.38 -16.22 33.60
C GLY A 39 34.90 -16.37 33.96
N LEU A 40 34.59 -16.62 35.24
CA LEU A 40 33.22 -16.70 35.75
C LEU A 40 32.51 -15.34 35.65
N GLN A 41 33.19 -14.24 35.99
CA GLN A 41 32.66 -12.88 35.83
C GLN A 41 32.33 -12.54 34.38
N LEU A 42 33.18 -12.95 33.42
CA LEU A 42 32.92 -12.75 31.99
C LEU A 42 31.73 -13.59 31.49
N LEU A 43 31.53 -14.79 32.04
CA LEU A 43 30.36 -15.60 31.69
C LEU A 43 29.09 -15.00 32.27
N GLN A 44 29.12 -14.54 33.52
CA GLN A 44 27.98 -13.87 34.14
C GLN A 44 27.61 -12.59 33.40
N SER A 45 28.59 -11.78 32.98
CA SER A 45 28.32 -10.59 32.18
C SER A 45 27.78 -10.94 30.79
N LYS A 46 28.26 -12.02 30.15
CA LYS A 46 27.71 -12.49 28.88
C LYS A 46 26.30 -13.04 29.00
N ILE A 47 25.99 -13.75 30.09
CA ILE A 47 24.64 -14.23 30.37
C ILE A 47 23.71 -13.03 30.55
N ALA A 48 24.10 -12.03 31.34
CA ALA A 48 23.32 -10.81 31.52
C ALA A 48 23.10 -10.03 30.20
N VAL A 49 24.11 -9.96 29.32
CA VAL A 49 23.97 -9.31 28.01
C VAL A 49 23.09 -10.13 27.07
N LEU A 50 23.17 -11.46 27.09
CA LEU A 50 22.30 -12.31 26.26
C LEU A 50 20.86 -12.28 26.75
N GLU A 51 20.64 -12.19 28.06
CA GLU A 51 19.32 -12.00 28.67
C GLU A 51 18.73 -10.65 28.24
N ASP A 52 19.48 -9.55 28.34
CA ASP A 52 19.02 -8.23 27.87
C ASP A 52 18.73 -8.19 26.36
N LEU A 53 19.58 -8.82 25.54
CA LEU A 53 19.32 -8.95 24.10
C LEU A 53 18.10 -9.81 23.79
N SER A 54 17.88 -10.88 24.57
CA SER A 54 16.70 -11.74 24.47
C SER A 54 15.43 -10.96 24.79
N ASP A 55 15.40 -10.27 25.94
CA ASP A 55 14.27 -9.46 26.39
C ASP A 55 13.95 -8.35 25.38
N ARG A 56 14.98 -7.69 24.84
CA ARG A 56 14.81 -6.67 23.81
C ARG A 56 14.24 -7.24 22.52
N THR A 57 14.70 -8.43 22.12
CA THR A 57 14.19 -9.11 20.92
C THR A 57 12.72 -9.52 21.11
N GLU A 58 12.37 -10.05 22.28
CA GLU A 58 10.99 -10.40 22.62
C GLU A 58 10.08 -9.17 22.57
N HIS A 59 10.54 -8.04 23.11
CA HIS A 59 9.81 -6.78 23.04
C HIS A 59 9.63 -6.29 21.60
N GLN A 60 10.66 -6.37 20.76
CA GLN A 60 10.57 -6.01 19.34
C GLN A 60 9.62 -6.90 18.56
N VAL A 61 9.62 -8.21 18.82
CA VAL A 61 8.70 -9.17 18.18
C VAL A 61 7.26 -8.89 18.62
N SER A 62 7.03 -8.57 19.90
CA SER A 62 5.72 -8.18 20.40
C SER A 62 5.22 -6.89 19.73
N GLN A 63 6.07 -5.87 19.62
CA GLN A 63 5.74 -4.62 18.93
C GLN A 63 5.44 -4.83 17.43
N LEU A 64 6.25 -5.66 16.75
CA LEU A 64 6.03 -5.98 15.34
C LEU A 64 4.71 -6.73 15.13
N THR A 65 4.39 -7.66 16.03
CA THR A 65 3.11 -8.40 15.98
C THR A 65 1.93 -7.45 16.14
N ALA A 66 1.98 -6.54 17.11
CA ALA A 66 0.93 -5.53 17.33
C ALA A 66 0.76 -4.57 16.14
N LEU A 67 1.88 -4.15 15.53
CA LEU A 67 1.87 -3.32 14.33
C LEU A 67 1.25 -4.07 13.14
N LEU A 68 1.62 -5.34 12.96
CA LEU A 68 1.10 -6.19 11.89
C LEU A 68 -0.41 -6.37 12.04
N GLU A 69 -0.91 -6.66 13.25
CA GLU A 69 -2.36 -6.75 13.51
C GLU A 69 -3.10 -5.46 13.17
N THR A 70 -2.52 -4.31 13.53
CA THR A 70 -3.08 -2.99 13.21
C THR A 70 -3.12 -2.77 11.69
N LYS A 71 -2.05 -3.10 10.96
CA LYS A 71 -2.01 -2.97 9.51
C LYS A 71 -2.94 -3.94 8.79
N CYS A 72 -3.12 -5.17 9.30
CA CYS A 72 -4.13 -6.09 8.78
C CYS A 72 -5.54 -5.52 8.93
N ARG A 73 -5.86 -4.87 10.07
CA ARG A 73 -7.16 -4.21 10.26
C ARG A 73 -7.37 -3.04 9.29
N GLU A 74 -6.36 -2.18 9.12
CA GLU A 74 -6.42 -1.07 8.15
C GLU A 74 -6.64 -1.57 6.71
N ILE A 75 -5.95 -2.64 6.30
CA ILE A 75 -6.12 -3.24 4.97
C ILE A 75 -7.54 -3.81 4.82
N GLN A 76 -8.03 -4.53 5.83
CA GLN A 76 -9.39 -5.08 5.82
C GLN A 76 -10.44 -3.98 5.67
N GLU A 77 -10.28 -2.86 6.37
CA GLU A 77 -11.18 -1.71 6.25
C GLU A 77 -11.15 -1.11 4.84
N LYS A 78 -9.97 -0.95 4.24
CA LYS A 78 -9.82 -0.46 2.85
C LYS A 78 -10.44 -1.40 1.83
N ILE A 79 -10.33 -2.71 2.01
CA ILE A 79 -10.99 -3.70 1.14
C ILE A 79 -12.51 -3.51 1.20
N VAL A 80 -13.09 -3.44 2.39
CA VAL A 80 -14.53 -3.23 2.56
C VAL A 80 -14.98 -1.89 1.98
N ALA A 81 -14.18 -0.83 2.10
CA ALA A 81 -14.48 0.47 1.49
C ALA A 81 -14.44 0.41 -0.05
N ALA A 82 -13.47 -0.30 -0.63
CA ALA A 82 -13.37 -0.51 -2.07
C ALA A 82 -14.56 -1.32 -2.61
N ASP A 83 -14.97 -2.39 -1.92
CA ASP A 83 -16.14 -3.20 -2.31
C ASP A 83 -17.43 -2.36 -2.34
N ARG A 84 -17.59 -1.45 -1.37
CA ARG A 84 -18.72 -0.50 -1.37
C ARG A 84 -18.69 0.43 -2.58
N GLN A 85 -17.51 0.94 -2.96
CA GLN A 85 -17.37 1.82 -4.12
C GLN A 85 -17.64 1.06 -5.43
N ILE A 86 -17.15 -0.17 -5.56
CA ILE A 86 -17.44 -1.03 -6.72
C ILE A 86 -18.96 -1.25 -6.84
N SER A 87 -19.63 -1.57 -5.73
CA SER A 87 -21.09 -1.74 -5.73
C SER A 87 -21.85 -0.47 -6.17
N LEU A 88 -21.39 0.72 -5.75
CA LEU A 88 -21.98 1.99 -6.20
C LEU A 88 -21.75 2.25 -7.69
N ILE A 89 -20.56 1.93 -8.19
CA ILE A 89 -20.23 2.04 -9.62
C ILE A 89 -21.12 1.11 -10.43
N ASP A 90 -21.26 -0.15 -10.03
CA ASP A 90 -22.11 -1.13 -10.73
C ASP A 90 -23.58 -0.66 -10.79
N GLN A 91 -24.11 -0.12 -9.68
CA GLN A 91 -25.46 0.45 -9.67
C GLN A 91 -25.58 1.66 -10.61
N SER A 92 -24.58 2.53 -10.66
CA SER A 92 -24.58 3.70 -11.56
C SER A 92 -24.44 3.31 -13.03
N ALA A 93 -23.63 2.29 -13.32
CA ALA A 93 -23.44 1.73 -14.65
C ALA A 93 -24.73 1.08 -15.15
N GLN A 94 -25.42 0.32 -14.29
CA GLN A 94 -26.70 -0.28 -14.62
C GLN A 94 -27.77 0.77 -14.95
N LYS A 95 -27.88 1.82 -14.12
CA LYS A 95 -28.79 2.95 -14.40
C LYS A 95 -28.43 3.65 -15.72
N SER A 96 -27.15 3.84 -15.98
CA SER A 96 -26.68 4.46 -17.23
C SER A 96 -27.02 3.60 -18.45
N LEU A 97 -26.94 2.27 -18.32
CA LEU A 97 -27.33 1.33 -19.36
C LEU A 97 -28.84 1.37 -19.62
N GLU A 98 -29.66 1.42 -18.56
CA GLU A 98 -31.11 1.59 -18.69
C GLU A 98 -31.46 2.90 -19.40
N VAL A 99 -30.81 4.00 -19.02
CA VAL A 99 -30.99 5.30 -19.67
C VAL A 99 -30.54 5.24 -21.14
N ALA A 100 -29.39 4.64 -21.42
CA ALA A 100 -28.91 4.46 -22.79
C ALA A 100 -29.87 3.63 -23.65
N LYS A 101 -30.47 2.58 -23.08
CA LYS A 101 -31.49 1.77 -23.74
C LYS A 101 -32.74 2.60 -24.06
N ILE A 102 -33.20 3.42 -23.10
CA ILE A 102 -34.32 4.34 -23.33
C ILE A 102 -34.01 5.32 -24.47
N PHE A 103 -32.79 5.87 -24.52
CA PHE A 103 -32.40 6.78 -25.60
C PHE A 103 -32.26 6.08 -26.95
N GLN A 104 -31.76 4.85 -26.99
CA GLN A 104 -31.69 4.07 -28.22
C GLN A 104 -33.09 3.72 -28.76
N ASP A 105 -34.03 3.40 -27.87
CA ASP A 105 -35.41 3.07 -28.25
C ASP A 105 -36.23 4.31 -28.65
N ARG A 106 -35.92 5.47 -28.06
CA ARG A 106 -36.72 6.71 -28.22
C ARG A 106 -36.21 7.64 -29.31
N ILE A 107 -35.00 7.44 -29.84
CA ILE A 107 -34.50 8.19 -30.98
C ILE A 107 -34.87 7.42 -32.25
N PRO A 108 -35.90 7.85 -33.01
CA PRO A 108 -36.20 7.24 -34.31
C PRO A 108 -35.05 7.55 -35.27
N HIS A 109 -34.07 6.65 -35.32
CA HIS A 109 -32.88 6.81 -36.15
C HIS A 109 -33.23 6.94 -37.64
N THR A 110 -34.31 6.31 -38.08
CA THR A 110 -34.86 6.47 -39.44
C THR A 110 -35.30 7.90 -39.72
N GLU A 111 -36.00 8.52 -38.78
CA GLU A 111 -36.50 9.89 -38.93
C GLU A 111 -35.36 10.91 -38.91
N ILE A 112 -34.31 10.69 -38.11
CA ILE A 112 -33.12 11.58 -38.13
C ILE A 112 -32.39 11.47 -39.47
N VAL A 113 -32.24 10.27 -40.02
CA VAL A 113 -31.58 10.09 -41.34
C VAL A 113 -32.41 10.74 -42.45
N GLU A 114 -33.74 10.61 -42.42
CA GLU A 114 -34.64 11.29 -43.35
C GLU A 114 -34.58 12.81 -43.21
N ARG A 115 -34.54 13.34 -41.98
CA ARG A 115 -34.37 14.78 -41.72
C ARG A 115 -33.02 15.28 -42.23
N GLN A 116 -31.92 14.58 -41.97
CA GLN A 116 -30.59 14.95 -42.47
C GLN A 116 -30.53 14.95 -44.01
N ASN A 117 -31.12 13.94 -44.67
CA ASN A 117 -31.21 13.93 -46.12
C ASN A 117 -32.04 15.10 -46.64
N THR A 118 -33.16 15.42 -45.99
CA THR A 118 -34.02 16.57 -46.35
C THR A 118 -33.26 17.90 -46.22
N ILE A 119 -32.46 18.09 -45.16
CA ILE A 119 -31.58 19.26 -45.00
C ILE A 119 -30.57 19.35 -46.14
N LYS A 120 -29.94 18.23 -46.55
CA LYS A 120 -29.02 18.20 -47.68
C LYS A 120 -29.72 18.68 -48.96
N TYR A 121 -30.92 18.20 -49.25
CA TYR A 121 -31.70 18.61 -50.42
C TYR A 121 -32.10 20.10 -50.38
N VAL A 122 -32.54 20.60 -49.21
CA VAL A 122 -32.87 22.02 -49.01
C VAL A 122 -31.64 22.90 -49.16
N LYS A 123 -30.49 22.51 -48.60
CA LYS A 123 -29.22 23.24 -48.71
C LYS A 123 -28.76 23.28 -50.16
N ALA A 124 -28.81 22.16 -50.88
CA ALA A 124 -28.48 22.09 -52.30
C ALA A 124 -29.39 23.00 -53.15
N ALA A 125 -30.69 23.00 -52.88
CA ALA A 125 -31.64 23.86 -53.59
C ALA A 125 -31.42 25.36 -53.32
N ARG A 126 -31.10 25.74 -52.08
CA ARG A 126 -30.71 27.13 -51.74
C ARG A 126 -29.44 27.55 -52.47
N LEU A 127 -28.41 26.70 -52.51
CA LEU A 127 -27.16 26.99 -53.22
C LEU A 127 -27.37 27.08 -54.74
N ALA A 128 -28.18 26.18 -55.30
CA ALA A 128 -28.56 26.21 -56.71
C ALA A 128 -29.30 27.49 -57.10
N HIS A 129 -30.24 27.93 -56.26
CA HIS A 129 -31.01 29.15 -56.51
C HIS A 129 -30.13 30.42 -56.43
N ARG A 130 -29.09 30.41 -55.58
CA ARG A 130 -28.06 31.46 -55.53
C ARG A 130 -27.12 31.47 -56.74
N GLY A 131 -27.26 30.51 -57.67
CA GLY A 131 -26.45 30.41 -58.88
C GLY A 131 -25.09 29.74 -58.68
N ALA A 132 -24.89 28.98 -57.59
CA ALA A 132 -23.66 28.21 -57.39
C ALA A 132 -23.47 27.16 -58.49
N SER A 133 -22.21 26.89 -58.86
CA SER A 133 -21.90 25.87 -59.86
C SER A 133 -22.19 24.46 -59.32
N ILE A 134 -22.51 23.52 -60.21
CA ILE A 134 -22.81 22.12 -59.83
C ILE A 134 -21.64 21.52 -59.03
N ASP A 135 -20.40 21.79 -59.45
CA ASP A 135 -19.22 21.25 -58.80
C ASP A 135 -18.95 21.87 -57.42
N ASP A 136 -19.43 23.09 -57.16
CA ASP A 136 -19.34 23.72 -55.83
C ASP A 136 -20.42 23.17 -54.88
N ILE A 137 -21.62 22.88 -55.39
CA ILE A 137 -22.69 22.26 -54.60
C ILE A 137 -22.31 20.83 -54.19
N VAL A 138 -21.64 20.07 -55.07
CA VAL A 138 -21.15 18.70 -54.78
C VAL A 138 -20.12 18.69 -53.65
N LYS A 139 -19.29 19.73 -53.53
CA LYS A 139 -18.30 19.84 -52.44
C LYS A 139 -18.94 20.17 -51.09
N GLU A 140 -20.02 20.95 -51.13
CA GLU A 140 -20.69 21.51 -49.95
C GLU A 140 -21.85 20.64 -49.43
N VAL A 141 -22.40 19.79 -50.31
CA VAL A 141 -23.51 18.87 -50.03
C VAL A 141 -23.18 17.48 -50.61
N GLU A 142 -23.14 16.48 -49.74
CA GLU A 142 -22.88 15.07 -50.09
C GLU A 142 -24.10 14.39 -50.78
N LEU A 143 -24.51 14.90 -51.93
CA LEU A 143 -25.54 14.31 -52.79
C LEU A 143 -24.90 13.82 -54.11
N SER A 144 -25.57 12.89 -54.81
CA SER A 144 -25.05 12.43 -56.10
C SER A 144 -25.09 13.54 -57.15
N ARG A 145 -24.15 13.52 -58.09
CA ARG A 145 -24.05 14.54 -59.14
C ARG A 145 -25.35 14.66 -59.95
N ALA A 146 -26.00 13.52 -60.24
CA ALA A 146 -27.26 13.48 -60.97
C ALA A 146 -28.42 14.15 -60.22
N GLU A 147 -28.50 13.97 -58.90
CA GLU A 147 -29.52 14.64 -58.07
C GLU A 147 -29.28 16.14 -58.00
N ILE A 148 -28.02 16.56 -57.87
CA ILE A 148 -27.67 17.99 -57.83
C ILE A 148 -27.98 18.67 -59.17
N GLU A 149 -27.72 18.01 -60.30
CA GLU A 149 -28.10 18.51 -61.63
C GLU A 149 -29.62 18.70 -61.76
N PHE A 150 -30.40 17.75 -61.24
CA PHE A 150 -31.86 17.86 -61.22
C PHE A 150 -32.33 19.03 -60.34
N ILE A 151 -31.84 19.11 -59.10
CA ILE A 151 -32.17 20.19 -58.15
C ILE A 151 -31.77 21.55 -58.73
N ALA A 152 -30.60 21.64 -59.36
CA ALA A 152 -30.10 22.84 -60.00
C ALA A 152 -31.01 23.26 -61.16
N LYS A 153 -31.43 22.33 -62.02
CA LYS A 153 -32.34 22.61 -63.14
C LYS A 153 -33.72 23.06 -62.67
N VAL A 154 -34.24 22.43 -61.62
CA VAL A 154 -35.61 22.66 -61.11
C VAL A 154 -35.72 23.95 -60.29
N ASN A 155 -34.68 24.34 -59.55
CA ASN A 155 -34.70 25.51 -58.65
C ASN A 155 -33.97 26.75 -59.20
N ARG A 156 -33.44 26.69 -60.43
CA ARG A 156 -32.68 27.80 -61.05
C ARG A 156 -33.51 29.06 -61.25
N GLU A 157 -34.76 28.90 -61.70
CA GLU A 157 -35.62 30.01 -62.10
C GLU A 157 -36.58 30.43 -60.98
N ARG A 158 -37.02 29.48 -60.16
CA ARG A 158 -37.89 29.71 -59.01
C ARG A 158 -37.65 28.64 -57.97
N LEU A 159 -37.35 29.07 -56.73
CA LEU A 159 -37.26 28.15 -55.59
C LEU A 159 -38.62 27.49 -55.38
N GLN A 160 -38.67 26.16 -55.45
CA GLN A 160 -39.94 25.44 -55.39
C GLN A 160 -40.54 25.34 -53.98
N PHE A 161 -39.78 25.71 -52.94
CA PHE A 161 -40.26 25.78 -51.57
C PHE A 161 -40.17 27.19 -51.02
N SER A 162 -41.16 27.55 -50.19
CA SER A 162 -41.16 28.79 -49.43
C SER A 162 -40.30 28.61 -48.19
N GLU A 163 -39.33 29.49 -47.95
CA GLU A 163 -38.45 29.41 -46.77
C GLU A 163 -39.23 29.45 -45.44
N GLU A 164 -40.44 30.02 -45.46
CA GLU A 164 -41.35 30.11 -44.32
C GLU A 164 -42.25 28.90 -44.09
N ASP A 165 -42.25 27.90 -44.98
CA ASP A 165 -42.97 26.62 -44.78
C ASP A 165 -42.04 25.49 -44.29
N LEU A 166 -40.73 25.74 -44.18
CA LEU A 166 -39.82 24.72 -43.68
C LEU A 166 -39.98 24.54 -42.17
N PRO A 167 -39.90 23.31 -41.65
CA PRO A 167 -39.84 23.07 -40.22
C PRO A 167 -38.64 23.79 -39.56
N GLU A 168 -38.79 24.18 -38.29
CA GLU A 168 -37.78 24.96 -37.54
C GLU A 168 -36.40 24.30 -37.54
N TRP A 169 -36.34 22.96 -37.42
CA TRP A 169 -35.08 22.19 -37.46
C TRP A 169 -34.30 22.35 -38.77
N ALA A 170 -34.99 22.46 -39.91
CA ALA A 170 -34.35 22.66 -41.21
C ALA A 170 -33.87 24.11 -41.42
N ARG A 171 -34.51 25.07 -40.74
CA ARG A 171 -34.09 26.49 -40.78
C ARG A 171 -32.84 26.72 -39.93
N GLU A 172 -32.77 26.12 -38.75
CA GLU A 172 -31.65 26.26 -37.82
C GLU A 172 -30.37 25.61 -38.35
N GLU A 173 -30.43 24.37 -38.85
CA GLU A 173 -29.24 23.70 -39.41
C GLU A 173 -28.82 24.23 -40.78
N ALA A 174 -29.74 24.79 -41.58
CA ALA A 174 -29.37 25.47 -42.81
C ALA A 174 -28.73 26.86 -42.55
N ALA A 175 -29.02 27.47 -41.38
CA ALA A 175 -28.44 28.74 -40.96
C ALA A 175 -27.12 28.56 -40.19
N GLN A 176 -26.96 27.46 -39.46
CA GLN A 176 -25.73 27.08 -38.78
C GLN A 176 -24.87 26.24 -39.74
N GLY A 177 -23.81 26.84 -40.28
CA GLY A 177 -22.77 26.09 -41.00
C GLY A 177 -22.19 24.93 -40.16
N PRO A 178 -21.35 24.06 -40.75
CA PRO A 178 -21.00 22.71 -40.26
C PRO A 178 -20.17 22.65 -38.95
N THR A 179 -20.63 23.23 -37.83
CA THR A 179 -19.83 23.43 -36.61
C THR A 179 -20.45 22.88 -35.32
N SER A 180 -21.36 21.90 -35.37
CA SER A 180 -22.06 21.43 -34.16
C SER A 180 -21.42 20.23 -33.43
N VAL A 181 -20.48 19.50 -34.04
CA VAL A 181 -19.90 18.29 -33.39
C VAL A 181 -18.79 18.61 -32.37
N ALA A 182 -18.18 19.79 -32.44
CA ALA A 182 -17.04 20.16 -31.57
C ALA A 182 -17.44 20.63 -30.16
N ARG A 183 -18.73 20.92 -29.92
CA ARG A 183 -19.17 21.56 -28.66
C ARG A 183 -19.49 20.58 -27.54
N ALA A 184 -19.68 19.28 -27.85
CA ALA A 184 -19.90 18.25 -26.83
C ALA A 184 -18.62 17.89 -26.03
N SER A 185 -17.45 18.23 -26.57
CA SER A 185 -16.13 17.99 -25.96
C SER A 185 -15.77 18.95 -24.80
N GLU A 186 -16.56 20.00 -24.56
CA GLU A 186 -16.28 21.00 -23.51
C GLU A 186 -17.04 20.79 -22.19
N LEU A 187 -17.80 19.70 -22.07
CA LEU A 187 -18.30 19.26 -20.76
C LEU A 187 -17.13 18.67 -19.96
N LYS A 188 -16.34 19.55 -19.34
CA LYS A 188 -15.35 19.22 -18.31
C LYS A 188 -16.06 18.52 -17.16
N PHE A 189 -16.10 17.19 -17.22
CA PHE A 189 -16.44 16.33 -16.10
C PHE A 189 -15.31 16.43 -15.07
N SER A 190 -15.40 17.43 -14.18
CA SER A 190 -14.50 17.59 -13.05
C SER A 190 -14.88 16.59 -11.96
N LEU A 191 -14.33 15.38 -12.03
CA LEU A 191 -14.26 14.53 -10.84
C LEU A 191 -13.41 15.24 -9.78
N PRO A 192 -13.83 15.23 -8.49
CA PRO A 192 -12.98 15.68 -7.39
C PRO A 192 -11.68 14.87 -7.37
N ARG A 193 -10.60 15.50 -7.82
CA ARG A 193 -9.24 14.95 -7.79
C ARG A 193 -8.71 15.08 -6.37
N GLU A 194 -9.30 14.36 -5.43
CA GLU A 194 -8.77 14.32 -4.07
C GLU A 194 -7.50 13.46 -4.03
N ASN A 195 -6.35 14.14 -3.90
CA ASN A 195 -5.23 13.75 -3.06
C ASN A 195 -4.70 12.31 -3.17
N PHE A 196 -4.57 11.75 -4.37
CA PHE A 196 -3.81 10.50 -4.56
C PHE A 196 -2.32 10.62 -4.17
N GLU A 197 -1.73 11.83 -4.17
CA GLU A 197 -0.34 12.04 -3.74
C GLU A 197 -0.11 11.84 -2.24
N ALA A 198 -1.10 12.14 -1.40
CA ALA A 198 -0.98 11.99 0.05
C ALA A 198 -1.01 10.51 0.51
N ALA A 199 -1.53 9.61 -0.33
CA ALA A 199 -1.60 8.18 -0.02
C ALA A 199 -0.27 7.43 -0.24
N PHE A 200 0.70 8.04 -0.93
CA PHE A 200 2.01 7.44 -1.25
C PHE A 200 3.19 8.07 -0.52
N THR A 201 2.95 8.98 0.43
CA THR A 201 4.04 9.54 1.23
C THR A 201 4.50 8.50 2.26
N THR A 202 5.58 7.79 1.94
CA THR A 202 6.28 6.91 2.88
C THR A 202 6.69 7.74 4.11
N PRO A 203 6.36 7.32 5.35
CA PRO A 203 6.76 8.07 6.54
C PRO A 203 8.29 8.09 6.61
N ALA A 204 8.86 9.29 6.48
CA ALA A 204 10.28 9.52 6.68
C ALA A 204 10.63 9.23 8.14
N ILE A 205 11.44 8.21 8.36
CA ILE A 205 12.05 7.92 9.65
C ILE A 205 12.95 9.13 9.98
N PRO A 206 12.74 9.84 11.10
CA PRO A 206 13.59 10.97 11.46
C PRO A 206 15.02 10.45 11.70
N ALA A 207 15.95 10.96 10.88
CA ALA A 207 17.38 10.76 11.07
C ALA A 207 17.79 11.32 12.43
N GLN A 208 18.13 10.44 13.38
CA GLN A 208 18.83 10.81 14.59
C GLN A 208 20.21 11.41 14.22
N PRO A 209 20.62 12.52 14.83
CA PRO A 209 21.95 13.07 14.60
C PRO A 209 23.00 12.10 15.16
N ALA A 210 23.92 11.70 14.28
CA ALA A 210 25.09 10.91 14.63
C ALA A 210 25.96 11.68 15.63
N THR A 211 25.83 11.37 16.92
CA THR A 211 26.83 11.72 17.92
C THR A 211 28.08 10.89 17.70
N ALA A 212 29.18 11.61 17.55
CA ALA A 212 30.52 11.14 17.28
C ALA A 212 30.97 9.96 18.16
N ALA A 213 31.61 8.99 17.50
CA ALA A 213 32.44 7.99 18.15
C ALA A 213 33.64 8.67 18.87
N PRO A 214 33.98 8.29 20.10
CA PRO A 214 35.30 8.56 20.64
C PRO A 214 36.28 7.49 20.15
N SER A 215 37.26 7.97 19.39
CA SER A 215 38.47 7.29 18.96
C SER A 215 39.24 6.70 20.14
N VAL A 216 39.69 5.45 19.94
CA VAL A 216 40.69 4.76 20.74
C VAL A 216 42.00 5.56 20.75
N GLN A 217 42.44 6.00 21.93
CA GLN A 217 43.83 6.37 22.18
C GLN A 217 44.36 5.65 23.43
N THR A 218 45.58 5.17 23.29
CA THR A 218 46.34 4.28 24.16
C THR A 218 47.14 5.03 25.25
N ALA A 219 46.91 4.63 26.52
CA ALA A 219 47.82 4.61 27.70
C ALA A 219 48.33 5.95 28.32
N PRO A 220 48.82 6.00 29.59
CA PRO A 220 49.00 4.95 30.62
C PRO A 220 48.45 5.29 32.05
N VAL A 221 48.48 4.24 32.88
CA VAL A 221 48.37 4.11 34.36
C VAL A 221 48.55 5.38 35.23
N GLN A 222 47.58 5.63 36.13
CA GLN A 222 47.82 6.17 37.49
C GLN A 222 46.70 5.78 38.46
N ALA A 223 47.08 5.53 39.72
CA ALA A 223 46.34 4.86 40.78
C ALA A 223 45.51 5.81 41.65
N ALA A 224 44.30 5.37 42.05
CA ALA A 224 43.54 5.59 43.32
C ALA A 224 43.34 7.05 43.86
N PRO A 225 42.34 7.38 44.74
CA PRO A 225 41.59 6.50 45.64
C PRO A 225 40.07 6.77 45.81
N VAL A 226 39.49 5.84 46.56
CA VAL A 226 38.19 5.70 47.26
C VAL A 226 37.51 6.99 47.77
N ALA A 227 36.19 7.11 47.59
CA ALA A 227 35.25 7.69 48.57
C ALA A 227 33.78 7.23 48.33
N PRO A 228 32.90 7.22 49.35
CA PRO A 228 31.75 6.32 49.41
C PRO A 228 30.36 6.97 49.27
N ALA A 229 29.36 6.08 49.10
CA ALA A 229 27.96 6.18 49.51
C ALA A 229 27.04 7.19 48.79
N GLN A 230 25.94 6.67 48.22
CA GLN A 230 24.60 7.14 48.57
C GLN A 230 23.51 6.11 48.22
N ALA A 231 22.56 6.03 49.14
CA ALA A 231 21.47 5.08 49.22
C ALA A 231 20.26 5.53 48.39
N ALA A 232 19.56 4.59 47.76
CA ALA A 232 18.17 4.78 47.33
C ALA A 232 17.41 3.44 47.24
N LYS A 233 16.58 3.24 48.27
CA LYS A 233 15.25 2.59 48.39
C LYS A 233 14.85 1.36 47.52
N PRO A 234 14.25 0.32 48.13
CA PRO A 234 13.61 -0.79 47.43
C PRO A 234 12.16 -0.45 47.02
N VAL A 235 11.75 -0.89 45.84
CA VAL A 235 10.34 -0.88 45.39
C VAL A 235 9.85 -2.33 45.32
N THR A 236 8.84 -2.61 46.12
CA THR A 236 8.09 -3.87 46.21
C THR A 236 7.13 -4.01 45.03
N PRO A 237 7.05 -5.15 44.32
CA PRO A 237 5.91 -5.47 43.48
C PRO A 237 4.86 -6.26 44.28
N SER A 238 3.67 -5.69 44.43
CA SER A 238 2.47 -6.42 44.87
C SER A 238 1.68 -6.84 43.64
N GLY A 239 1.64 -8.14 43.38
CA GLY A 239 0.64 -8.73 42.49
C GLY A 239 -0.62 -9.07 43.27
N GLN A 240 -1.78 -8.93 42.64
CA GLN A 240 -2.98 -9.77 42.78
C GLN A 240 -4.12 -9.18 41.95
N GLY A 241 -4.68 -9.97 41.05
CA GLY A 241 -5.80 -9.56 40.20
C GLY A 241 -6.17 -10.62 39.16
N PHE A 242 -6.37 -11.85 39.64
CA PHE A 242 -6.93 -12.97 38.90
C PHE A 242 -8.43 -12.68 38.70
N MET A 243 -8.89 -12.57 37.45
CA MET A 243 -10.31 -12.78 37.11
C MET A 243 -10.40 -13.72 35.91
N GLU A 244 -10.66 -14.96 36.30
CA GLU A 244 -11.19 -16.08 35.55
C GLU A 244 -12.54 -15.68 34.94
N PHE A 245 -12.64 -15.73 33.61
CA PHE A 245 -13.93 -15.69 32.91
C PHE A 245 -13.99 -16.87 31.94
N ASP A 246 -14.66 -17.90 32.43
CA ASP A 246 -15.04 -19.11 31.73
C ASP A 246 -16.35 -18.84 30.97
N LEU A 247 -16.34 -18.95 29.64
CA LEU A 247 -17.55 -19.09 28.84
C LEU A 247 -17.29 -20.01 27.65
N SER A 248 -17.50 -21.29 27.93
CA SER A 248 -18.04 -22.32 27.04
C SER A 248 -19.03 -21.78 26.00
N GLY A 249 -18.81 -22.13 24.72
CA GLY A 249 -19.75 -21.87 23.63
C GLY A 249 -19.21 -22.43 22.32
N GLY A 250 -19.60 -23.66 22.02
CA GLY A 250 -18.96 -24.52 21.03
C GLY A 250 -19.15 -24.16 19.55
N THR A 251 -18.39 -24.85 18.70
CA THR A 251 -18.88 -25.46 17.46
C THR A 251 -17.82 -26.42 16.93
N GLN A 252 -18.19 -27.70 16.82
CA GLN A 252 -17.49 -28.66 15.99
C GLN A 252 -17.72 -28.28 14.53
N THR A 253 -16.65 -28.12 13.76
CA THR A 253 -16.73 -28.10 12.30
C THR A 253 -15.69 -29.04 11.73
N ALA A 254 -16.20 -30.07 11.09
CA ALA A 254 -15.47 -31.11 10.41
C ALA A 254 -14.64 -30.56 9.24
N ALA A 255 -13.44 -31.12 9.08
CA ALA A 255 -12.59 -30.91 7.93
C ALA A 255 -13.17 -31.55 6.65
N PRO A 256 -13.12 -30.86 5.49
CA PRO A 256 -13.10 -31.54 4.21
C PRO A 256 -11.70 -31.46 3.57
N LYS A 257 -11.22 -32.64 3.19
CA LYS A 257 -10.07 -32.93 2.34
C LYS A 257 -10.23 -32.21 0.99
N ALA A 258 -9.35 -31.28 0.66
CA ALA A 258 -9.25 -30.71 -0.68
C ALA A 258 -8.33 -31.59 -1.54
N GLN A 259 -8.93 -32.27 -2.53
CA GLN A 259 -8.24 -32.77 -3.71
C GLN A 259 -8.10 -31.62 -4.72
N PRO A 260 -6.95 -31.44 -5.39
CA PRO A 260 -6.85 -30.48 -6.49
C PRO A 260 -7.58 -31.04 -7.73
N GLN A 261 -8.75 -30.49 -8.04
CA GLN A 261 -9.39 -30.69 -9.34
C GLN A 261 -8.84 -29.70 -10.36
N THR A 262 -8.32 -30.28 -11.43
CA THR A 262 -7.95 -29.68 -12.71
C THR A 262 -9.16 -28.99 -13.34
N VAL A 263 -9.14 -27.66 -13.45
CA VAL A 263 -10.05 -26.93 -14.35
C VAL A 263 -9.27 -26.52 -15.60
N ARG A 264 -9.48 -27.31 -16.65
CA ARG A 264 -9.05 -27.06 -18.02
C ARG A 264 -10.04 -26.08 -18.65
N ALA A 265 -9.71 -24.78 -18.67
CA ALA A 265 -10.44 -23.82 -19.49
C ALA A 265 -10.08 -24.06 -20.96
N GLN A 266 -11.05 -24.55 -21.74
CA GLN A 266 -10.98 -24.57 -23.19
C GLN A 266 -11.28 -23.16 -23.69
N THR A 267 -10.27 -22.48 -24.25
CA THR A 267 -10.46 -21.27 -25.05
C THR A 267 -10.54 -21.67 -26.52
N THR A 268 -11.73 -21.50 -27.10
CA THR A 268 -11.96 -21.53 -28.54
C THR A 268 -11.41 -20.22 -29.13
N SER A 269 -10.16 -20.22 -29.58
CA SER A 269 -9.65 -19.36 -30.67
C SER A 269 -8.15 -19.59 -30.79
N GLY A 270 -7.75 -20.35 -31.82
CA GLY A 270 -6.36 -20.60 -32.14
C GLY A 270 -5.64 -19.32 -32.56
N LYS A 271 -4.91 -18.71 -31.63
CA LYS A 271 -3.75 -17.85 -31.88
C LYS A 271 -2.77 -18.01 -30.72
N SER A 272 -1.63 -18.66 -30.98
CA SER A 272 -0.53 -18.77 -30.04
C SER A 272 0.11 -17.39 -29.83
N VAL A 273 -0.02 -16.83 -28.64
CA VAL A 273 0.74 -15.63 -28.23
C VAL A 273 1.96 -16.12 -27.47
N GLU A 274 3.12 -16.09 -28.13
CA GLU A 274 4.43 -16.33 -27.54
C GLU A 274 4.83 -15.11 -26.72
N ILE A 275 4.72 -15.20 -25.38
CA ILE A 275 5.16 -14.14 -24.48
C ILE A 275 6.68 -14.29 -24.29
N ARG A 276 7.45 -13.44 -24.97
CA ARG A 276 8.89 -13.32 -24.72
C ARG A 276 9.14 -12.49 -23.47
N PRO A 277 9.95 -12.97 -22.51
CA PRO A 277 10.34 -12.18 -21.34
C PRO A 277 11.24 -11.02 -21.79
N VAL A 278 10.84 -9.79 -21.44
CA VAL A 278 11.64 -8.58 -21.65
C VAL A 278 12.67 -8.50 -20.53
N ALA A 279 13.95 -8.66 -20.87
CA ALA A 279 15.07 -8.44 -19.95
C ALA A 279 15.45 -6.96 -19.98
N PHE A 280 15.39 -6.29 -18.82
CA PHE A 280 15.85 -4.90 -18.69
C PHE A 280 17.38 -4.85 -18.50
N PRO A 281 18.09 -3.95 -19.20
CA PRO A 281 19.52 -3.76 -19.02
C PRO A 281 19.82 -3.16 -17.63
N LYS A 282 20.88 -3.68 -17.01
CA LYS A 282 21.39 -3.24 -15.71
C LYS A 282 21.95 -1.83 -15.84
N ILE A 283 21.48 -0.91 -15.00
CA ILE A 283 22.01 0.45 -14.89
C ILE A 283 23.32 0.37 -14.11
N GLU A 284 24.45 0.59 -14.78
CA GLU A 284 25.74 0.78 -14.11
C GLU A 284 25.84 2.22 -13.60
N SER A 285 26.15 2.37 -12.31
CA SER A 285 26.36 3.67 -11.66
C SER A 285 27.70 4.27 -12.06
N PRO A 286 27.77 5.57 -12.40
CA PRO A 286 29.04 6.23 -12.68
C PRO A 286 29.89 6.35 -11.40
N ARG A 287 31.18 6.03 -11.51
CA ARG A 287 32.22 6.26 -10.49
C ARG A 287 32.66 7.71 -10.48
#